data_AF-A0ABD3WXK3-F1
#
_entry.id   AF-A0ABD3WXK3-F1
#
_cell.length_a   1.000
_cell.length_b   1.000
_cell.length_c   1.000
_cell.angle_alpha   90.00
_cell.angle_beta   90.00
_cell.angle_gamma   90.00
#
_symmetry.space_group_name_H-M   'P 1'
#
loop_
_entity.id
_entity.type
_entity.pdbx_description
1 polymer ?
#
loop_
_entity_poly.entity_id
_entity_poly.type
_entity_poly.pdbx_seq_one_letter_code
_entity_poly.pdbx_strand_id
1 'polypeptide(L)'
;MREKFNFQRRYDQMAGHCCLSTCKEGAITSTHAHVEVRAFNLTENERKDLKAAWSEEGNAVFHYQCWKYLSSAAKGKNPDMKLSDLEVQLVQEAVKTAEYHDEEEKVKDEAKRIAQMIKSADYCIGFTGAGISTAAGIGDFRGIDGKWTDRDKQKEYGEKGVKKSKKKSYSSYRPTYTHEALVKLMEMGHMKHLISQNTDGLHRLSGILHSKISELHGNSFIEKCEKCGARYERPFSYRSVSGNSSVPPKRCQRCKINHRTGRICEKKDCKGYLMNTIINFGDYLEDEVLSGATQHAKKADLVLCLGSTLRVTPASDLVQMGKKPVRLVLCNRQPTPYDALCYEKEEGHQATNGVRIFGDCDRLMKLVMLNMLGSEKVVEWEQGREERMKLYDERRK
;
A
#
# COMPACT_ATOMS: atom_id res chain seq x y z
N MET A 1 7.82 18.24 31.91
CA MET A 1 8.45 16.93 31.65
C MET A 1 7.39 15.88 31.97
N ARG A 2 6.97 15.04 31.01
CA ARG A 2 5.73 14.21 30.96
C ARG A 2 4.49 14.87 30.36
N GLU A 3 4.55 15.23 29.07
CA GLU A 3 3.34 15.36 28.23
C GLU A 3 3.65 15.35 26.71
N LYS A 4 4.67 14.60 26.29
CA LYS A 4 5.08 14.50 24.87
C LYS A 4 5.36 13.06 24.50
N PHE A 5 4.30 12.28 24.23
CA PHE A 5 4.27 11.05 23.41
C PHE A 5 2.81 10.55 23.37
N ASN A 6 1.91 11.32 22.75
CA ASN A 6 0.48 10.99 22.67
C ASN A 6 0.02 10.71 21.23
N PHE A 7 0.89 10.09 20.41
CA PHE A 7 0.47 9.49 19.13
C PHE A 7 0.12 7.99 19.29
N GLN A 8 0.50 7.37 20.41
CA GLN A 8 0.05 6.02 20.82
C GLN A 8 -1.48 5.95 20.96
N ARG A 9 -2.12 7.04 21.42
CA ARG A 9 -3.58 7.09 21.67
C ARG A 9 -4.48 6.89 20.45
N ARG A 10 -3.99 7.04 19.20
CA ARG A 10 -4.80 6.68 18.01
C ARG A 10 -4.79 5.19 17.69
N TYR A 11 -3.83 4.44 18.23
CA TYR A 11 -3.74 2.97 18.09
C TYR A 11 -4.20 2.22 19.35
N ASP A 12 -4.34 2.91 20.49
CA ASP A 12 -4.81 2.32 21.75
C ASP A 12 -6.35 2.30 21.91
N GLN A 13 -7.13 2.75 20.92
CA GLN A 13 -8.59 2.70 20.95
C GLN A 13 -9.12 1.45 20.22
N MET A 14 -9.28 0.39 21.02
CA MET A 14 -10.10 -0.83 20.85
C MET A 14 -10.22 -1.44 19.44
N ALA A 15 -9.70 -2.66 19.28
CA ALA A 15 -10.17 -3.56 18.22
C ALA A 15 -11.49 -4.26 18.63
N GLY A 16 -12.36 -3.62 19.42
CA GLY A 16 -13.71 -4.11 19.72
C GLY A 16 -13.79 -5.55 20.27
N HIS A 17 -14.90 -6.21 19.96
CA HIS A 17 -15.13 -7.63 20.25
C HIS A 17 -15.22 -8.41 18.95
N CYS A 18 -14.86 -9.68 18.99
CA CYS A 18 -15.07 -10.56 17.85
C CYS A 18 -16.56 -10.60 17.48
N CYS A 19 -16.87 -10.33 16.22
CA CYS A 19 -18.23 -10.32 15.69
C CYS A 19 -18.84 -11.72 15.57
N LEU A 20 -18.10 -12.81 15.79
CA LEU A 20 -18.65 -14.16 15.76
C LEU A 20 -19.43 -14.43 17.04
N SER A 21 -20.73 -14.70 16.95
CA SER A 21 -21.64 -14.84 18.11
C SER A 21 -21.28 -15.99 19.04
N THR A 22 -20.62 -17.02 18.52
CA THR A 22 -20.16 -18.18 19.30
C THR A 22 -18.75 -18.01 19.86
N CYS A 23 -18.09 -16.87 19.63
CA CYS A 23 -16.76 -16.59 20.14
C CYS A 23 -16.80 -16.51 21.68
N LYS A 24 -15.91 -17.27 22.33
CA LYS A 24 -15.72 -17.23 23.80
C LYS A 24 -14.39 -16.58 24.21
N GLU A 25 -13.61 -16.13 23.24
CA GLU A 25 -12.35 -15.41 23.48
C GLU A 25 -12.62 -13.96 23.92
N GLY A 26 -11.59 -13.34 24.53
CA GLY A 26 -11.67 -12.00 25.11
C GLY A 26 -11.82 -10.86 24.10
N ALA A 27 -11.64 -9.63 24.57
CA ALA A 27 -11.65 -8.46 23.68
C ALA A 27 -10.43 -8.46 22.74
N ILE A 28 -10.64 -7.99 21.52
CA ILE A 28 -9.54 -7.81 20.57
C ILE A 28 -8.95 -6.42 20.83
N THR A 29 -7.64 -6.35 20.96
CA THR A 29 -6.88 -5.10 21.08
C THR A 29 -6.01 -4.93 19.83
N SER A 30 -5.41 -3.76 19.66
CA SER A 30 -4.46 -3.50 18.57
C SER A 30 -3.18 -4.34 18.64
N THR A 31 -2.96 -5.04 19.75
CA THR A 31 -1.80 -5.92 19.97
C THR A 31 -2.10 -7.37 19.60
N HIS A 32 -3.38 -7.76 19.53
CA HIS A 32 -3.81 -9.12 19.19
C HIS A 32 -3.84 -9.35 17.68
N ALA A 33 -3.62 -10.59 17.26
CA ALA A 33 -3.86 -11.01 15.89
C ALA A 33 -5.37 -11.02 15.57
N HIS A 34 -5.77 -10.36 14.48
CA HIS A 34 -7.18 -10.22 14.11
C HIS A 34 -7.36 -10.04 12.61
N VAL A 35 -8.63 -10.11 12.19
CA VAL A 35 -9.05 -9.91 10.80
C VAL A 35 -10.17 -8.90 10.76
N GLU A 36 -9.99 -7.87 9.95
CA GLU A 36 -11.00 -6.88 9.60
C GLU A 36 -11.57 -7.21 8.22
N VAL A 37 -12.88 -7.14 8.07
CA VAL A 37 -13.55 -7.51 6.83
C VAL A 37 -14.70 -6.55 6.52
N ARG A 38 -15.08 -6.47 5.24
CA ARG A 38 -16.23 -5.68 4.79
C ARG A 38 -17.02 -6.37 3.69
N ALA A 39 -18.28 -6.67 3.98
CA ALA A 39 -19.28 -7.16 3.02
C ALA A 39 -20.06 -6.01 2.36
N PHE A 40 -21.23 -6.30 1.80
CA PHE A 40 -22.20 -5.31 1.35
C PHE A 40 -23.11 -4.85 2.51
N ASN A 41 -23.81 -3.73 2.33
CA ASN A 41 -24.69 -3.17 3.36
C ASN A 41 -25.89 -4.09 3.62
N LEU A 42 -26.29 -4.19 4.89
CA LEU A 42 -27.42 -4.99 5.37
C LEU A 42 -28.47 -4.11 6.03
N THR A 43 -29.74 -4.40 5.76
CA THR A 43 -30.87 -3.83 6.52
C THR A 43 -30.93 -4.44 7.93
N GLU A 44 -31.65 -3.78 8.84
CA GLU A 44 -31.82 -4.27 10.21
C GLU A 44 -32.44 -5.68 10.26
N ASN A 45 -33.42 -5.96 9.39
CA ASN A 45 -34.07 -7.26 9.30
C ASN A 45 -33.12 -8.36 8.78
N GLU A 46 -32.27 -8.05 7.79
CA GLU A 46 -31.30 -9.02 7.23
C GLU A 46 -30.20 -9.39 8.23
N ARG A 47 -29.91 -8.53 9.22
CA ARG A 47 -28.93 -8.82 10.27
C ARG A 47 -29.47 -9.73 11.37
N LYS A 48 -30.78 -9.87 11.48
CA LYS A 48 -31.40 -10.65 12.53
C LYS A 48 -31.00 -12.12 12.37
N ASP A 49 -30.66 -12.76 13.48
CA ASP A 49 -30.31 -14.18 13.56
C ASP A 49 -29.03 -14.62 12.81
N LEU A 50 -28.23 -13.68 12.27
CA LEU A 50 -26.91 -13.99 11.71
C LEU A 50 -25.93 -14.41 12.80
N LYS A 51 -25.07 -15.40 12.51
CA LYS A 51 -24.00 -15.83 13.42
C LYS A 51 -22.87 -14.81 13.54
N ALA A 52 -22.76 -13.89 12.58
CA ALA A 52 -21.78 -12.80 12.62
C ALA A 52 -22.50 -11.45 12.76
N ALA A 53 -22.07 -10.67 13.74
CA ALA A 53 -22.58 -9.33 14.02
C ALA A 53 -21.95 -8.29 13.08
N TRP A 54 -22.45 -8.22 11.85
CA TRP A 54 -22.07 -7.21 10.86
C TRP A 54 -22.66 -5.84 11.19
N SER A 55 -21.91 -4.76 10.96
CA SER A 55 -22.44 -3.40 11.06
C SER A 55 -23.42 -3.06 9.92
N GLU A 56 -24.10 -1.90 10.00
CA GLU A 56 -24.91 -1.34 8.89
C GLU A 56 -24.16 -1.23 7.58
N GLU A 57 -22.87 -0.92 7.66
CA GLU A 57 -21.99 -0.78 6.50
C GLU A 57 -21.34 -2.10 6.08
N GLY A 58 -21.72 -3.22 6.71
CA GLY A 58 -21.18 -4.55 6.45
C GLY A 58 -19.77 -4.78 7.00
N ASN A 59 -19.30 -3.98 7.95
CA ASN A 59 -17.99 -4.16 8.59
C ASN A 59 -18.08 -5.17 9.74
N ALA A 60 -17.01 -5.96 9.92
CA ALA A 60 -16.87 -6.85 11.07
C ALA A 60 -15.39 -7.09 11.42
N VAL A 61 -15.12 -7.39 12.68
CA VAL A 61 -13.79 -7.72 13.21
C VAL A 61 -13.83 -9.09 13.87
N PHE A 62 -12.81 -9.92 13.65
CA PHE A 62 -12.75 -11.28 14.15
C PHE A 62 -11.37 -11.62 14.72
N HIS A 63 -11.33 -12.48 15.74
CA HIS A 63 -10.11 -13.23 16.04
C HIS A 63 -9.72 -14.06 14.83
N TYR A 64 -8.42 -14.29 14.63
CA TYR A 64 -7.92 -15.03 13.47
C TYR A 64 -8.56 -16.42 13.32
N GLN A 65 -8.67 -17.18 14.43
CA GLN A 65 -9.29 -18.51 14.41
C GLN A 65 -10.80 -18.46 14.16
N CYS A 66 -11.49 -17.46 14.72
CA CYS A 66 -12.92 -17.26 14.48
C CYS A 66 -13.21 -16.96 13.01
N TRP A 67 -12.41 -16.10 12.37
CA TRP A 67 -12.53 -15.83 10.94
C TRP A 67 -12.23 -17.06 10.09
N LYS A 68 -11.18 -17.82 10.45
CA LYS A 68 -10.84 -19.08 9.75
C LYS A 68 -11.97 -20.10 9.86
N TYR A 69 -12.58 -20.24 11.03
CA TYR A 69 -13.71 -21.13 11.27
C TYR A 69 -14.92 -20.73 10.41
N LEU A 70 -15.30 -19.45 10.44
CA LEU A 70 -16.42 -18.89 9.67
C LEU A 70 -16.21 -18.98 8.15
N SER A 71 -15.03 -18.57 7.66
CA SER A 71 -14.70 -18.59 6.23
C SER A 71 -14.52 -20.00 5.66
N SER A 72 -14.14 -20.97 6.50
CA SER A 72 -14.12 -22.40 6.12
C SER A 72 -15.54 -22.96 6.00
N ALA A 73 -16.44 -22.60 6.93
CA ALA A 73 -17.85 -22.99 6.87
C ALA A 73 -18.55 -22.47 5.61
N ALA A 74 -18.30 -21.22 5.22
CA ALA A 74 -18.83 -20.64 3.98
C ALA A 74 -18.30 -21.31 2.69
N LYS A 75 -17.26 -22.14 2.78
CA LYS A 75 -16.73 -22.96 1.69
C LYS A 75 -17.23 -24.41 1.74
N GLY A 76 -18.17 -24.73 2.64
CA GLY A 76 -18.66 -26.08 2.88
C GLY A 76 -17.62 -27.02 3.51
N LYS A 77 -16.53 -26.48 4.06
CA LYS A 77 -15.41 -27.27 4.62
C LYS A 77 -15.51 -27.50 6.13
N ASN A 78 -16.59 -27.04 6.75
CA ASN A 78 -16.80 -27.15 8.19
C ASN A 78 -18.26 -27.55 8.48
N PRO A 79 -18.52 -28.84 8.73
CA PRO A 79 -19.89 -29.35 8.91
C PRO A 79 -20.55 -28.90 10.22
N ASP A 80 -19.75 -28.50 11.21
CA ASP A 80 -20.23 -28.12 12.55
C ASP A 80 -20.84 -26.71 12.59
N MET A 81 -20.62 -25.92 11.53
CA MET A 81 -21.18 -24.58 11.37
C MET A 81 -22.05 -24.51 10.12
N LYS A 82 -23.36 -24.74 10.30
CA LYS A 82 -24.35 -24.52 9.25
C LYS A 82 -24.62 -23.03 9.09
N LEU A 83 -24.28 -22.47 7.92
CA LEU A 83 -24.57 -21.10 7.53
C LEU A 83 -25.79 -21.05 6.62
N SER A 84 -26.60 -20.01 6.74
CA SER A 84 -27.65 -19.67 5.76
C SER A 84 -27.04 -19.22 4.43
N ASP A 85 -27.82 -19.23 3.35
CA ASP A 85 -27.37 -18.77 2.03
C ASP A 85 -26.87 -17.32 2.06
N LEU A 86 -27.55 -16.47 2.83
CA LEU A 86 -27.14 -15.08 3.04
C LEU A 86 -25.78 -14.98 3.76
N GLU A 87 -25.55 -15.77 4.81
CA GLU A 87 -24.26 -15.79 5.51
C GLU A 87 -23.13 -16.28 4.62
N VAL A 88 -23.39 -17.31 3.79
CA VAL A 88 -22.41 -17.80 2.82
C VAL A 88 -22.03 -16.67 1.84
N GLN A 89 -23.02 -15.96 1.28
CA GLN A 89 -22.77 -14.83 0.38
C GLN A 89 -21.99 -13.71 1.06
N LEU A 90 -22.39 -13.32 2.28
CA LEU A 90 -21.71 -12.27 3.06
C LEU A 90 -20.25 -12.61 3.34
N VAL A 91 -19.98 -13.84 3.79
CA VAL A 91 -18.62 -14.28 4.10
C VAL A 91 -17.78 -14.38 2.83
N GLN A 92 -18.33 -14.89 1.73
CA GLN A 92 -17.61 -14.95 0.45
C GLN A 92 -17.25 -13.56 -0.08
N GLU A 93 -18.14 -12.58 0.07
CA GLU A 93 -17.84 -11.19 -0.28
C GLU A 93 -16.78 -10.59 0.66
N ALA A 94 -16.94 -10.80 1.98
CA ALA A 94 -16.02 -10.32 3.00
C ALA A 94 -14.59 -10.91 2.85
N VAL A 95 -14.45 -12.12 2.31
CA VAL A 95 -13.13 -12.71 1.97
C VAL A 95 -12.37 -11.86 0.95
N LYS A 96 -13.06 -11.15 0.04
CA LYS A 96 -12.41 -10.30 -0.97
C LYS A 96 -11.75 -9.07 -0.35
N THR A 97 -12.24 -8.61 0.80
CA THR A 97 -11.77 -7.41 1.50
C THR A 97 -10.99 -7.71 2.77
N ALA A 98 -10.84 -8.98 3.15
CA ALA A 98 -10.21 -9.38 4.40
C ALA A 98 -8.79 -8.83 4.56
N GLU A 99 -8.62 -8.00 5.59
CA GLU A 99 -7.37 -7.42 6.04
C GLU A 99 -6.96 -8.12 7.34
N TYR A 100 -5.75 -8.67 7.35
CA TYR A 100 -5.20 -9.44 8.47
C TYR A 100 -4.17 -8.59 9.20
N HIS A 101 -4.11 -8.80 10.51
CA HIS A 101 -3.19 -8.14 11.42
C HIS A 101 -2.51 -9.21 12.28
N ASP A 102 -1.19 -9.28 12.19
CA ASP A 102 -0.36 -10.11 13.04
C ASP A 102 -0.27 -9.53 14.45
N GLU A 103 -0.08 -10.42 15.43
CA GLU A 103 0.16 -10.02 16.82
C GLU A 103 1.43 -9.20 16.97
N GLU A 104 1.44 -8.32 17.98
CA GLU A 104 2.54 -7.36 18.16
C GLU A 104 3.91 -8.02 18.32
N GLU A 105 3.97 -9.11 19.08
CA GLU A 105 5.24 -9.77 19.40
C GLU A 105 5.87 -10.36 18.14
N LYS A 106 5.08 -11.05 17.31
CA LYS A 106 5.52 -11.50 15.98
C LYS A 106 6.07 -10.35 15.14
N VAL A 107 5.38 -9.20 15.11
CA VAL A 107 5.84 -8.04 14.32
C VAL A 107 7.16 -7.49 14.86
N LYS A 108 7.36 -7.47 16.20
CA LYS A 108 8.62 -7.03 16.83
C LYS A 108 9.78 -7.96 16.48
N ASP A 109 9.58 -9.27 16.62
CA ASP A 109 10.61 -10.28 16.34
C ASP A 109 11.04 -10.25 14.88
N GLU A 110 10.06 -10.21 13.98
CA GLU A 110 10.34 -10.14 12.55
C GLU A 110 10.92 -8.79 12.14
N ALA A 111 10.57 -7.68 12.78
CA ALA A 111 11.22 -6.39 12.53
C ALA A 111 12.72 -6.41 12.86
N LYS A 112 13.11 -7.09 13.94
CA LYS A 112 14.52 -7.30 14.30
C LYS A 112 15.23 -8.13 13.23
N ARG A 113 14.59 -9.20 12.76
CA ARG A 113 15.11 -10.05 11.68
C ARG A 113 15.22 -9.31 10.34
N ILE A 114 14.20 -8.54 9.96
CA ILE A 114 14.23 -7.69 8.76
C ILE A 114 15.39 -6.69 8.83
N ALA A 115 15.62 -6.05 9.98
CA ALA A 115 16.76 -5.15 10.14
C ALA A 115 18.11 -5.87 9.92
N GLN A 116 18.26 -7.11 10.38
CA GLN A 116 19.45 -7.93 10.10
C GLN A 116 19.57 -8.30 8.61
N MET A 117 18.46 -8.64 7.95
CA MET A 117 18.43 -8.90 6.51
C MET A 117 18.87 -7.65 5.72
N ILE A 118 18.36 -6.47 6.08
CA ILE A 118 18.75 -5.19 5.45
C ILE A 118 20.24 -4.90 5.65
N LYS A 119 20.77 -5.10 6.86
CA LYS A 119 22.20 -4.88 7.16
C LYS A 119 23.14 -5.82 6.40
N SER A 120 22.69 -7.05 6.15
CA SER A 120 23.44 -8.11 5.44
C SER A 120 23.18 -8.18 3.94
N ALA A 121 22.33 -7.31 3.39
CA ALA A 121 22.02 -7.30 1.97
C ALA A 121 23.08 -6.53 1.19
N ASP A 122 23.60 -7.16 0.14
CA ASP A 122 24.50 -6.49 -0.81
C ASP A 122 23.72 -5.50 -1.68
N TYR A 123 22.49 -5.87 -2.03
CA TYR A 123 21.63 -5.16 -2.96
C TYR A 123 20.15 -5.23 -2.55
N CYS A 124 19.80 -4.46 -1.52
CA CYS A 124 18.40 -4.30 -1.14
C CYS A 124 17.67 -3.31 -2.04
N ILE A 125 16.47 -3.68 -2.49
CA ILE A 125 15.53 -2.79 -3.17
C ILE A 125 14.20 -2.69 -2.43
N GLY A 126 13.53 -1.55 -2.56
CA GLY A 126 12.14 -1.39 -2.15
C GLY A 126 11.18 -1.66 -3.31
N PHE A 127 10.02 -2.25 -3.03
CA PHE A 127 8.88 -2.34 -3.93
C PHE A 127 7.63 -1.84 -3.20
N THR A 128 6.99 -0.78 -3.67
CA THR A 128 5.87 -0.14 -2.94
C THR A 128 4.59 -0.03 -3.75
N GLY A 129 3.46 -0.29 -3.08
CA GLY A 129 2.11 -0.05 -3.58
C GLY A 129 1.31 0.93 -2.72
N ALA A 130 0.01 1.07 -3.03
CA ALA A 130 -0.83 2.13 -2.46
C ALA A 130 -1.00 2.03 -0.94
N GLY A 131 -0.79 0.84 -0.37
CA GLY A 131 -0.90 0.58 1.06
C GLY A 131 0.04 1.40 1.94
N ILE A 132 1.19 1.86 1.41
CA ILE A 132 2.09 2.73 2.20
C ILE A 132 1.59 4.18 2.31
N SER A 133 0.60 4.56 1.50
CA SER A 133 0.04 5.92 1.40
C SER A 133 -1.32 6.06 2.11
N THR A 134 -1.89 4.96 2.62
CA THR A 134 -3.20 4.97 3.32
C THR A 134 -3.17 5.81 4.59
N ALA A 135 -2.07 5.77 5.36
CA ALA A 135 -1.87 6.60 6.54
C ALA A 135 -1.77 8.11 6.24
N ALA A 136 -1.48 8.50 4.98
CA ALA A 136 -1.55 9.88 4.54
C ALA A 136 -2.99 10.32 4.19
N GLY A 137 -3.97 9.41 4.23
CA GLY A 137 -5.36 9.64 3.80
C GLY A 137 -5.57 9.48 2.30
N ILE A 138 -4.65 8.79 1.60
CA ILE A 138 -4.84 8.37 0.21
C ILE A 138 -5.44 6.96 0.24
N GLY A 139 -6.72 6.84 -0.11
CA GLY A 139 -7.36 5.51 -0.19
C GLY A 139 -6.63 4.62 -1.20
N ASP A 140 -6.56 3.33 -0.87
CA ASP A 140 -5.93 2.34 -1.75
C ASP A 140 -6.88 1.91 -2.90
N PHE A 141 -6.52 0.83 -3.56
CA PHE A 141 -7.26 0.30 -4.69
C PHE A 141 -8.10 -0.94 -4.37
N ARG A 142 -7.73 -1.74 -3.36
CA ARG A 142 -8.24 -3.12 -3.17
C ARG A 142 -8.52 -3.50 -1.70
N GLY A 143 -8.15 -2.65 -0.74
CA GLY A 143 -8.50 -2.81 0.66
C GLY A 143 -9.99 -2.65 0.91
N ILE A 144 -10.36 -2.61 2.19
CA ILE A 144 -11.74 -2.47 2.67
C ILE A 144 -12.46 -1.27 2.02
N ASP A 145 -11.75 -0.15 1.88
CA ASP A 145 -12.24 1.10 1.25
C ASP A 145 -11.54 1.39 -0.10
N GLY A 146 -11.07 0.34 -0.76
CA GLY A 146 -10.34 0.45 -2.02
C GLY A 146 -11.21 0.88 -3.20
N LYS A 147 -10.68 1.75 -4.07
CA LYS A 147 -11.45 2.28 -5.21
C LYS A 147 -12.02 1.22 -6.16
N TRP A 148 -11.31 0.12 -6.39
CA TRP A 148 -11.82 -0.98 -7.22
C TRP A 148 -12.77 -1.87 -6.44
N THR A 149 -12.56 -2.05 -5.14
CA THR A 149 -13.50 -2.74 -4.24
C THR A 149 -14.88 -2.09 -4.32
N ASP A 150 -14.96 -0.77 -4.16
CA ASP A 150 -16.22 -0.04 -4.24
C ASP A 150 -16.85 -0.11 -5.64
N ARG A 151 -16.04 -0.04 -6.71
CA ARG A 151 -16.54 -0.11 -8.09
C ARG A 151 -17.08 -1.50 -8.45
N ASP A 152 -16.41 -2.56 -8.02
CA ASP A 152 -16.82 -3.94 -8.25
C ASP A 152 -18.15 -4.21 -7.51
N LYS A 153 -18.28 -3.75 -6.26
CA LYS A 153 -19.53 -3.77 -5.49
C LYS A 153 -20.66 -2.99 -6.16
N GLN A 154 -20.38 -1.77 -6.65
CA GLN A 154 -21.40 -0.96 -7.31
C GLN A 154 -21.98 -1.64 -8.56
N LYS A 155 -21.14 -2.35 -9.32
CA LYS A 155 -21.58 -3.12 -10.50
C LYS A 155 -22.42 -4.32 -10.12
N GLU A 156 -22.05 -5.03 -9.05
CA GLU A 156 -22.68 -6.29 -8.65
C GLU A 156 -23.95 -6.06 -7.82
N TYR A 157 -23.99 -5.02 -6.99
CA TYR A 157 -25.02 -4.79 -5.96
C TYR A 157 -25.70 -3.41 -6.01
N GLY A 158 -25.41 -2.56 -7.01
CA GLY A 158 -26.01 -1.23 -7.17
C GLY A 158 -25.48 -0.17 -6.19
N GLU A 159 -26.30 0.82 -5.81
CA GLU A 159 -25.88 1.92 -4.90
C GLU A 159 -25.63 1.48 -3.44
N LYS A 160 -25.81 0.19 -3.12
CA LYS A 160 -25.51 -0.36 -1.79
C LYS A 160 -23.99 -0.25 -1.49
N GLY A 161 -23.58 0.77 -0.73
CA GLY A 161 -22.27 0.82 -0.07
C GLY A 161 -21.18 1.75 -0.65
N VAL A 162 -21.50 2.61 -1.61
CA VAL A 162 -20.51 3.55 -2.17
C VAL A 162 -20.41 4.82 -1.31
N LYS A 163 -19.33 4.99 -0.54
CA LYS A 163 -19.04 6.26 0.13
C LYS A 163 -18.51 7.28 -0.90
N LYS A 164 -19.18 8.42 -1.03
CA LYS A 164 -18.60 9.60 -1.71
C LYS A 164 -17.48 10.16 -0.82
N SER A 165 -16.23 9.74 -1.04
CA SER A 165 -15.10 10.38 -0.38
C SER A 165 -14.91 11.81 -0.91
N LYS A 166 -14.74 12.78 0.01
CA LYS A 166 -14.36 14.14 -0.36
C LYS A 166 -12.96 14.09 -0.98
N LYS A 167 -12.86 14.39 -2.28
CA LYS A 167 -11.59 14.44 -2.99
C LYS A 167 -10.73 15.57 -2.42
N LYS A 168 -9.71 15.24 -1.64
CA LYS A 168 -8.63 16.18 -1.31
C LYS A 168 -7.69 16.31 -2.50
N SER A 169 -7.05 17.48 -2.62
CA SER A 169 -6.02 17.68 -3.63
C SER A 169 -4.79 16.83 -3.30
N TYR A 170 -4.16 16.22 -4.31
CA TYR A 170 -2.92 15.46 -4.13
C TYR A 170 -1.81 16.31 -3.49
N SER A 171 -1.82 17.63 -3.73
CA SER A 171 -0.85 18.56 -3.13
C SER A 171 -0.96 18.69 -1.61
N SER A 172 -2.07 18.25 -0.99
CA SER A 172 -2.26 18.29 0.47
C SER A 172 -1.67 17.09 1.21
N TYR A 173 -1.31 16.01 0.50
CA TYR A 173 -0.80 14.80 1.13
C TYR A 173 0.70 14.93 1.45
N ARG A 174 1.12 14.29 2.55
CA ARG A 174 2.50 14.29 3.03
C ARG A 174 3.04 12.86 3.14
N PRO A 175 4.36 12.66 2.98
CA PRO A 175 4.99 11.36 3.16
C PRO A 175 4.63 10.71 4.51
N THR A 176 4.34 9.41 4.48
CA THR A 176 4.12 8.60 5.69
C THR A 176 5.45 8.21 6.34
N TYR A 177 5.40 7.54 7.50
CA TYR A 177 6.62 7.08 8.15
C TYR A 177 7.40 6.13 7.24
N THR A 178 6.70 5.23 6.55
CA THR A 178 7.31 4.30 5.59
C THR A 178 8.08 5.03 4.49
N HIS A 179 7.53 6.12 3.93
CA HIS A 179 8.23 6.91 2.92
C HIS A 179 9.55 7.50 3.45
N GLU A 180 9.51 8.08 4.67
CA GLU A 180 10.70 8.66 5.30
C GLU A 180 11.73 7.58 5.68
N ALA A 181 11.27 6.42 6.17
CA ALA A 181 12.14 5.29 6.50
C ALA A 181 12.88 4.76 5.26
N LEU A 182 12.22 4.67 4.10
CA LEU A 182 12.86 4.27 2.85
C LEU A 182 13.93 5.28 2.39
N VAL A 183 13.68 6.59 2.55
CA VAL A 183 14.70 7.63 2.32
C VAL A 183 15.88 7.40 3.25
N LYS A 184 15.64 7.21 4.55
CA LYS A 184 16.70 7.02 5.54
C LYS A 184 17.55 5.78 5.25
N LEU A 185 16.93 4.68 4.82
CA LEU A 185 17.64 3.47 4.41
C LEU A 185 18.52 3.69 3.16
N MET A 186 18.09 4.54 2.22
CA MET A 186 18.91 4.92 1.07
C MET A 186 20.09 5.82 1.48
N GLU A 187 19.86 6.80 2.37
CA GLU A 187 20.90 7.68 2.90
C GLU A 187 21.99 6.90 3.66
N MET A 188 21.59 5.88 4.42
CA MET A 188 22.51 4.97 5.13
C MET A 188 23.20 3.98 4.18
N GLY A 189 22.89 4.00 2.88
CA GLY A 189 23.49 3.11 1.88
C GLY A 189 22.95 1.68 1.88
N HIS A 190 21.95 1.37 2.71
CA HIS A 190 21.37 0.03 2.81
C HIS A 190 20.40 -0.29 1.68
N MET A 191 19.65 0.69 1.15
CA MET A 191 18.76 0.49 0.00
C MET A 191 19.34 1.12 -1.26
N LYS A 192 19.37 0.36 -2.37
CA LYS A 192 20.00 0.78 -3.62
C LYS A 192 19.04 1.45 -4.60
N HIS A 193 17.78 1.02 -4.61
CA HIS A 193 16.75 1.49 -5.53
C HIS A 193 15.34 1.24 -5.00
N LEU A 194 14.38 2.03 -5.47
CA LEU A 194 12.96 1.87 -5.18
C LEU A 194 12.17 1.66 -6.46
N ILE A 195 11.32 0.64 -6.49
CA ILE A 195 10.35 0.39 -7.54
C ILE A 195 8.96 0.72 -6.96
N SER A 196 8.21 1.60 -7.61
CA SER A 196 6.92 2.08 -7.09
C SER A 196 5.80 1.91 -8.10
N GLN A 197 4.67 1.40 -7.63
CA GLN A 197 3.39 1.40 -8.35
C GLN A 197 2.55 2.64 -8.05
N ASN A 198 2.98 3.49 -7.11
CA ASN A 198 2.22 4.64 -6.66
C ASN A 198 2.38 5.83 -7.60
N THR A 199 1.26 6.52 -7.83
CA THR A 199 1.22 7.72 -8.66
C THR A 199 1.07 9.00 -7.83
N ASP A 200 1.10 8.91 -6.51
CA ASP A 200 0.84 10.01 -5.58
C ASP A 200 2.00 11.03 -5.46
N GLY A 201 3.20 10.66 -5.92
CA GLY A 201 4.39 11.49 -5.88
C GLY A 201 4.97 11.72 -4.48
N LEU A 202 4.57 10.94 -3.46
CA LEU A 202 5.07 11.10 -2.09
C LEU A 202 6.52 10.66 -1.92
N HIS A 203 7.00 9.66 -2.67
CA HIS A 203 8.41 9.25 -2.67
C HIS A 203 9.34 10.34 -3.20
N ARG A 204 8.90 11.04 -4.25
CA ARG A 204 9.61 12.20 -4.78
C ARG A 204 9.65 13.33 -3.76
N LEU A 205 8.49 13.62 -3.17
CA LEU A 205 8.34 14.66 -2.16
C LEU A 205 9.22 14.37 -0.93
N SER A 206 9.32 13.12 -0.50
CA SER A 206 10.13 12.70 0.66
C SER A 206 11.63 12.90 0.46
N GLY A 207 12.10 13.01 -0.79
CA GLY A 207 13.49 13.32 -1.13
C GLY A 207 14.22 12.26 -1.96
N ILE A 208 13.55 11.18 -2.38
CA ILE A 208 14.18 10.16 -3.23
C ILE A 208 14.54 10.78 -4.60
N LEU A 209 15.78 10.60 -5.04
CA LEU A 209 16.29 11.12 -6.33
C LEU A 209 15.74 10.34 -7.53
N HIS A 210 15.68 10.98 -8.71
CA HIS A 210 15.07 10.37 -9.91
C HIS A 210 15.86 9.14 -10.35
N SER A 211 17.18 9.19 -10.16
CA SER A 211 18.11 8.08 -10.41
C SER A 211 17.98 6.91 -9.44
N LYS A 212 17.15 7.03 -8.39
CA LYS A 212 16.97 6.03 -7.33
C LYS A 212 15.55 5.47 -7.25
N ILE A 213 14.68 5.83 -8.19
CA ILE A 213 13.30 5.37 -8.23
C ILE A 213 12.83 5.02 -9.66
N SER A 214 12.05 3.94 -9.77
CA SER A 214 11.28 3.60 -10.97
C SER A 214 9.79 3.69 -10.68
N GLU A 215 9.14 4.75 -11.17
CA GLU A 215 7.71 5.01 -11.00
C GLU A 215 6.90 4.34 -12.13
N LEU A 216 6.61 3.05 -11.98
CA LEU A 216 6.07 2.21 -13.05
C LEU A 216 4.74 2.74 -13.61
N HIS A 217 3.89 3.31 -12.75
CA HIS A 217 2.56 3.78 -13.12
C HIS A 217 2.49 5.29 -13.39
N GLY A 218 3.64 5.95 -13.44
CA GLY A 218 3.76 7.40 -13.56
C GLY A 218 3.61 8.14 -12.24
N ASN A 219 3.59 9.47 -12.31
CA ASN A 219 3.54 10.35 -11.16
C ASN A 219 2.62 11.54 -11.43
N SER A 220 1.71 11.82 -10.48
CA SER A 220 0.72 12.89 -10.60
C SER A 220 1.31 14.30 -10.66
N PHE A 221 2.61 14.45 -10.43
CA PHE A 221 3.35 15.70 -10.45
C PHE A 221 4.40 15.76 -11.56
N ILE A 222 4.46 14.76 -12.44
CA ILE A 222 5.38 14.73 -13.58
C ILE A 222 4.62 14.80 -14.88
N GLU A 223 5.03 15.73 -15.73
CA GLU A 223 4.56 15.90 -17.09
C GLU A 223 5.67 15.53 -18.08
N LYS A 224 5.31 14.98 -19.23
CA LYS A 224 6.23 14.59 -20.31
C LYS A 224 5.79 15.25 -21.62
N CYS A 225 6.72 15.89 -22.33
CA CYS A 225 6.43 16.45 -23.64
C CYS A 225 6.25 15.34 -24.68
N GLU A 226 5.14 15.36 -25.42
CA GLU A 226 4.88 14.36 -26.46
C GLU A 226 5.76 14.50 -27.71
N LYS A 227 6.47 15.63 -27.87
CA LYS A 227 7.37 15.89 -29.01
C LYS A 227 8.83 15.57 -28.71
N CYS A 228 9.37 16.08 -27.60
CA CYS A 228 10.80 15.96 -27.30
C CYS A 228 11.13 15.07 -26.08
N GLY A 229 10.12 14.47 -25.44
CA GLY A 229 10.30 13.58 -24.30
C GLY A 229 10.74 14.25 -22.99
N ALA A 230 10.97 15.56 -22.97
CA ALA A 230 11.36 16.30 -21.77
C ALA A 230 10.35 16.10 -20.63
N ARG A 231 10.84 15.79 -19.43
CA ARG A 231 10.04 15.63 -18.21
C ARG A 231 10.12 16.86 -17.33
N TYR A 232 9.00 17.22 -16.71
CA TYR A 232 8.86 18.36 -15.81
C TYR A 232 8.19 17.89 -14.52
N GLU A 233 8.92 17.96 -13.42
CA GLU A 233 8.36 17.76 -12.07
C GLU A 233 7.79 19.09 -11.57
N ARG A 234 6.57 19.05 -11.02
CA ARG A 234 5.77 20.24 -10.65
C ARG A 234 5.46 20.24 -9.15
N PRO A 235 5.30 21.42 -8.52
CA PRO A 235 4.79 21.50 -7.15
C PRO A 235 3.28 21.18 -7.07
N PHE A 236 2.57 21.21 -8.20
CA PHE A 236 1.13 20.93 -8.32
C PHE A 236 0.85 19.68 -9.15
N SER A 237 -0.30 19.06 -8.90
CA SER A 237 -0.74 17.89 -9.67
C SER A 237 -1.10 18.27 -11.11
N TYR A 238 -0.88 17.37 -12.08
CA TYR A 238 -1.30 17.56 -13.47
C TYR A 238 -2.79 17.90 -13.61
N ARG A 239 -3.61 17.49 -12.62
CA ARG A 239 -5.06 17.77 -12.56
C ARG A 239 -5.41 19.21 -12.18
N SER A 240 -4.48 19.99 -11.65
CA SER A 240 -4.71 21.36 -11.16
C SER A 240 -4.81 22.39 -12.29
N VAL A 241 -5.39 22.05 -13.43
CA VAL A 241 -5.58 22.99 -14.54
C VAL A 241 -6.70 23.96 -14.18
N SER A 242 -6.37 25.25 -14.07
CA SER A 242 -7.36 26.33 -13.95
C SER A 242 -7.59 26.99 -15.31
N GLY A 243 -8.85 26.97 -15.78
CA GLY A 243 -9.29 27.73 -16.96
C GLY A 243 -9.37 26.96 -18.28
N ASN A 244 -9.80 27.66 -19.34
CA ASN A 244 -9.83 27.15 -20.71
C ASN A 244 -8.41 27.00 -21.26
N SER A 245 -7.97 25.77 -21.45
CA SER A 245 -6.69 25.45 -22.09
C SER A 245 -6.79 25.63 -23.61
N SER A 246 -5.83 26.33 -24.22
CA SER A 246 -5.67 26.41 -25.69
C SER A 246 -5.10 25.14 -26.32
N VAL A 247 -4.65 24.18 -25.51
CA VAL A 247 -4.17 22.88 -25.97
C VAL A 247 -5.36 21.98 -26.33
N PRO A 248 -5.46 21.51 -27.58
CA PRO A 248 -6.56 20.63 -27.98
C PRO A 248 -6.45 19.27 -27.27
N PRO A 249 -7.57 18.69 -26.80
CA PRO A 249 -7.54 17.36 -26.18
C PRO A 249 -7.12 16.30 -27.20
N LYS A 250 -6.37 15.29 -26.74
CA LYS A 250 -5.98 14.13 -27.56
C LYS A 250 -6.30 12.86 -26.78
N ARG A 251 -7.41 12.21 -27.13
CA ARG A 251 -7.80 10.93 -26.53
C ARG A 251 -6.80 9.85 -26.94
N CYS A 252 -6.23 9.16 -25.96
CA CYS A 252 -5.41 7.98 -26.19
C CYS A 252 -6.22 6.91 -26.91
N GLN A 253 -5.63 6.27 -27.92
CA GLN A 253 -6.32 5.21 -28.67
C GLN A 253 -6.58 3.96 -27.81
N ARG A 254 -5.78 3.73 -26.75
CA ARG A 254 -5.90 2.59 -25.86
C ARG A 254 -6.90 2.86 -24.74
N CYS A 255 -6.57 3.72 -23.79
CA CYS A 255 -7.42 3.99 -22.63
C CYS A 255 -8.54 5.02 -22.85
N LYS A 256 -8.63 5.65 -24.04
CA LYS A 256 -9.66 6.64 -24.43
C LYS A 256 -9.71 7.93 -23.60
N ILE A 257 -8.72 8.15 -22.73
CA ILE A 257 -8.57 9.33 -21.88
C ILE A 257 -7.70 10.39 -22.57
N ASN A 258 -7.99 11.67 -22.34
CA ASN A 258 -7.11 12.76 -22.75
C ASN A 258 -5.92 12.87 -21.77
N HIS A 259 -4.70 12.63 -22.27
CA HIS A 259 -3.51 12.74 -21.43
C HIS A 259 -2.86 14.13 -21.44
N ARG A 260 -3.23 15.01 -22.39
CA ARG A 260 -2.71 16.37 -22.45
C ARG A 260 -3.13 17.15 -21.21
N THR A 261 -2.18 17.83 -20.58
CA THR A 261 -2.39 18.54 -19.32
C THR A 261 -2.78 20.00 -19.50
N GLY A 262 -2.97 20.44 -20.74
CA GLY A 262 -3.27 21.84 -21.06
C GLY A 262 -2.06 22.76 -21.13
N ARG A 263 -0.84 22.22 -21.01
CA ARG A 263 0.42 22.98 -21.00
C ARG A 263 1.31 22.67 -22.22
N ILE A 264 2.25 23.57 -22.50
CA ILE A 264 3.21 23.48 -23.61
C ILE A 264 4.62 23.32 -23.04
N CYS A 265 5.48 22.60 -23.77
CA CYS A 265 6.87 22.35 -23.45
C CYS A 265 7.67 23.65 -23.30
N GLU A 266 8.44 23.73 -22.22
CA GLU A 266 9.27 24.91 -21.87
C GLU A 266 10.60 24.94 -22.61
N LYS A 267 11.04 23.82 -23.20
CA LYS A 267 12.21 23.82 -24.07
C LYS A 267 11.99 24.76 -25.25
N LYS A 268 12.94 25.69 -25.43
CA LYS A 268 13.03 26.58 -26.58
C LYS A 268 12.85 25.77 -27.87
N ASP A 269 12.03 26.29 -28.77
CA ASP A 269 11.73 25.71 -30.09
C ASP A 269 10.98 24.36 -30.14
N CYS A 270 10.66 23.74 -29.00
CA CYS A 270 9.87 22.50 -29.01
C CYS A 270 8.40 22.78 -29.33
N LYS A 271 7.75 23.64 -28.52
CA LYS A 271 6.31 23.95 -28.57
C LYS A 271 5.37 22.71 -28.54
N GLY A 272 5.88 21.53 -28.15
CA GLY A 272 5.07 20.32 -28.03
C GLY A 272 4.16 20.34 -26.80
N TYR A 273 3.05 19.61 -26.83
CA TYR A 273 2.12 19.56 -25.71
C TYR A 273 2.63 18.65 -24.59
N LEU A 274 2.35 19.05 -23.35
CA LEU A 274 2.68 18.27 -22.16
C LEU A 274 1.57 17.25 -21.86
N MET A 275 2.00 16.03 -21.54
CA MET A 275 1.18 14.89 -21.19
C MET A 275 1.42 14.52 -19.73
N ASN A 276 0.39 14.06 -19.02
CA ASN A 276 0.62 13.39 -17.74
C ASN A 276 1.31 12.04 -17.97
N THR A 277 2.03 11.56 -16.97
CA THR A 277 2.73 10.27 -17.02
C THR A 277 1.89 9.09 -16.52
N ILE A 278 0.63 9.33 -16.12
CA ILE A 278 -0.24 8.31 -15.54
C ILE A 278 -0.64 7.30 -16.61
N ILE A 279 -0.36 6.03 -16.34
CA ILE A 279 -0.88 4.92 -17.14
C ILE A 279 -2.26 4.50 -16.63
N ASN A 280 -3.11 4.01 -17.53
CA ASN A 280 -4.41 3.43 -17.21
C ASN A 280 -4.47 1.97 -17.65
N PHE A 281 -5.55 1.26 -17.29
CA PHE A 281 -5.77 -0.08 -17.81
C PHE A 281 -5.77 -0.09 -19.34
N GLY A 282 -4.97 -0.99 -19.91
CA GLY A 282 -4.75 -1.11 -21.35
C GLY A 282 -3.61 -0.24 -21.91
N ASP A 283 -3.03 0.65 -21.11
CA ASP A 283 -1.78 1.34 -21.47
C ASP A 283 -0.56 0.44 -21.17
N TYR A 284 0.54 0.67 -21.89
CA TYR A 284 1.82 0.02 -21.60
C TYR A 284 2.60 0.80 -20.54
N LEU A 285 3.41 0.09 -19.74
CA LEU A 285 4.44 0.73 -18.92
C LEU A 285 5.46 1.43 -19.84
N GLU A 286 6.07 2.51 -19.36
CA GLU A 286 7.17 3.14 -20.11
C GLU A 286 8.39 2.21 -20.13
N ASP A 287 8.85 1.81 -21.32
CA ASP A 287 9.91 0.79 -21.51
C ASP A 287 11.20 1.13 -20.75
N GLU A 288 11.63 2.39 -20.78
CA GLU A 288 12.82 2.84 -20.05
C GLU A 288 12.68 2.64 -18.54
N VAL A 289 11.49 2.92 -17.99
CA VAL A 289 11.21 2.81 -16.55
C VAL A 289 11.14 1.34 -16.15
N LEU A 290 10.45 0.51 -16.94
CA LEU A 290 10.34 -0.93 -16.69
C LEU A 290 11.70 -1.63 -16.85
N SER A 291 12.49 -1.28 -17.87
CA SER A 291 13.84 -1.82 -18.08
C SER A 291 14.76 -1.48 -16.92
N GLY A 292 14.76 -0.21 -16.47
CA GLY A 292 15.51 0.20 -15.28
C GLY A 292 15.08 -0.57 -14.03
N ALA A 293 13.77 -0.67 -13.78
CA ALA A 293 13.24 -1.45 -12.66
C ALA A 293 13.67 -2.92 -12.71
N THR A 294 13.62 -3.52 -13.90
CA THR A 294 14.03 -4.92 -14.15
C THR A 294 15.52 -5.13 -13.88
N GLN A 295 16.37 -4.18 -14.29
CA GLN A 295 17.81 -4.26 -14.03
C GLN A 295 18.12 -4.21 -12.52
N HIS A 296 17.43 -3.36 -11.77
CA HIS A 296 17.57 -3.30 -10.31
C HIS A 296 17.02 -4.55 -9.63
N ALA A 297 15.85 -5.04 -10.07
CA ALA A 297 15.23 -6.25 -9.58
C ALA A 297 16.14 -7.47 -9.73
N LYS A 298 16.76 -7.66 -10.89
CA LYS A 298 17.70 -8.78 -11.15
C LYS A 298 18.96 -8.76 -10.30
N LYS A 299 19.41 -7.59 -9.85
CA LYS A 299 20.60 -7.46 -8.99
C LYS A 299 20.29 -7.76 -7.52
N ALA A 300 19.03 -7.64 -7.12
CA ALA A 300 18.63 -7.68 -5.74
C ALA A 300 18.82 -9.05 -5.10
N ASP A 301 19.37 -9.07 -3.90
CA ASP A 301 19.43 -10.23 -2.99
C ASP A 301 18.45 -10.08 -1.82
N LEU A 302 17.81 -8.90 -1.69
CA LEU A 302 16.72 -8.60 -0.77
C LEU A 302 15.71 -7.65 -1.42
N VAL A 303 14.42 -8.00 -1.34
CA VAL A 303 13.30 -7.16 -1.78
C VAL A 303 12.39 -6.84 -0.61
N LEU A 304 12.20 -5.55 -0.32
CA LEU A 304 11.22 -5.07 0.66
C LEU A 304 9.93 -4.67 -0.07
N CYS A 305 8.95 -5.59 -0.13
CA CYS A 305 7.64 -5.33 -0.69
C CYS A 305 6.67 -4.78 0.38
N LEU A 306 6.26 -3.52 0.23
CA LEU A 306 5.46 -2.79 1.22
C LEU A 306 4.17 -2.27 0.59
N GLY A 307 3.03 -2.63 1.17
CA GLY A 307 1.72 -2.06 0.84
C GLY A 307 1.25 -2.35 -0.59
N SER A 308 1.60 -3.50 -1.16
CA SER A 308 1.08 -3.95 -2.46
C SER A 308 0.45 -5.33 -2.35
N THR A 309 -0.67 -5.52 -3.06
CA THR A 309 -1.32 -6.83 -3.23
C THR A 309 -0.67 -7.67 -4.33
N LEU A 310 0.29 -7.10 -5.08
CA LEU A 310 1.06 -7.77 -6.14
C LEU A 310 0.20 -8.49 -7.19
N ARG A 311 -0.91 -7.87 -7.61
CA ARG A 311 -1.85 -8.45 -8.61
C ARG A 311 -1.68 -7.94 -10.04
N VAL A 312 -0.85 -6.92 -10.26
CA VAL A 312 -0.75 -6.23 -11.56
C VAL A 312 0.59 -6.55 -12.19
N THR A 313 0.56 -7.37 -13.23
CA THR A 313 1.71 -7.67 -14.09
C THR A 313 1.91 -6.57 -15.14
N PRO A 314 3.15 -6.33 -15.62
CA PRO A 314 4.40 -7.01 -15.23
C PRO A 314 5.04 -6.46 -13.93
N ALA A 315 4.44 -5.45 -13.29
CA ALA A 315 5.02 -4.81 -12.11
C ALA A 315 5.25 -5.80 -10.94
N SER A 316 4.29 -6.67 -10.66
CA SER A 316 4.40 -7.66 -9.58
C SER A 316 5.49 -8.69 -9.81
N ASP A 317 5.80 -9.03 -11.06
CA ASP A 317 6.81 -10.05 -11.38
C ASP A 317 8.22 -9.63 -10.96
N LEU A 318 8.46 -8.32 -10.81
CA LEU A 318 9.77 -7.78 -10.43
C LEU A 318 10.22 -8.26 -9.04
N VAL A 319 9.31 -8.57 -8.12
CA VAL A 319 9.67 -8.96 -6.75
C VAL A 319 10.36 -10.33 -6.66
N GLN A 320 10.23 -11.17 -7.68
CA GLN A 320 10.83 -12.51 -7.73
C GLN A 320 12.06 -12.62 -8.63
N MET A 321 12.44 -11.54 -9.32
CA MET A 321 13.54 -11.54 -10.30
C MET A 321 14.95 -11.47 -9.68
N GLY A 322 15.05 -11.29 -8.36
CA GLY A 322 16.32 -11.21 -7.65
C GLY A 322 17.18 -12.47 -7.74
N LYS A 323 18.45 -12.32 -7.32
CA LYS A 323 19.40 -13.43 -7.16
C LYS A 323 18.79 -14.49 -6.24
N LYS A 324 18.95 -15.76 -6.61
CA LYS A 324 18.40 -16.89 -5.85
C LYS A 324 19.38 -17.37 -4.77
N PRO A 325 18.91 -17.74 -3.57
CA PRO A 325 17.52 -17.57 -3.10
C PRO A 325 17.17 -16.09 -2.92
N VAL A 326 16.02 -15.67 -3.47
CA VAL A 326 15.59 -14.27 -3.34
C VAL A 326 14.99 -14.08 -1.96
N ARG A 327 15.56 -13.17 -1.16
CA ARG A 327 15.00 -12.85 0.14
C ARG A 327 13.87 -11.84 -0.03
N LEU A 328 12.65 -12.21 0.32
CA LEU A 328 11.46 -11.36 0.17
C LEU A 328 10.89 -11.01 1.54
N VAL A 329 10.84 -9.72 1.86
CA VAL A 329 10.06 -9.19 2.98
C VAL A 329 8.77 -8.63 2.41
N LEU A 330 7.63 -9.16 2.83
CA LEU A 330 6.32 -8.75 2.37
C LEU A 330 5.46 -8.26 3.54
N CYS A 331 5.20 -6.96 3.56
CA CYS A 331 4.27 -6.33 4.49
C CYS A 331 3.06 -5.77 3.74
N ASN A 332 1.90 -6.37 3.99
CA ASN A 332 0.62 -5.97 3.43
C ASN A 332 -0.49 -6.57 4.31
N ARG A 333 -1.63 -5.88 4.46
CA ARG A 333 -2.76 -6.42 5.24
C ARG A 333 -3.49 -7.56 4.52
N GLN A 334 -3.52 -7.55 3.20
CA GLN A 334 -4.19 -8.59 2.40
C GLN A 334 -3.19 -9.66 1.91
N PRO A 335 -3.64 -10.90 1.67
CA PRO A 335 -2.81 -11.93 1.04
C PRO A 335 -2.32 -11.53 -0.35
N THR A 336 -1.17 -12.06 -0.75
CA THR A 336 -0.59 -11.84 -2.08
C THR A 336 -0.24 -13.16 -2.78
N PRO A 337 -0.15 -13.18 -4.13
CA PRO A 337 0.29 -14.36 -4.86
C PRO A 337 1.70 -14.86 -4.51
N TYR A 338 2.52 -14.03 -3.84
CA TYR A 338 3.93 -14.32 -3.54
C TYR A 338 4.18 -14.62 -2.05
N ASP A 339 3.13 -14.76 -1.24
CA ASP A 339 3.26 -15.03 0.20
C ASP A 339 4.08 -16.30 0.46
N ALA A 340 3.94 -17.34 -0.39
CA ALA A 340 4.68 -18.59 -0.28
C ALA A 340 6.20 -18.42 -0.32
N LEU A 341 6.71 -17.46 -1.10
CA LEU A 341 8.15 -17.18 -1.22
C LEU A 341 8.77 -16.71 0.10
N CYS A 342 7.97 -16.12 1.00
CA CYS A 342 8.46 -15.66 2.30
C CYS A 342 8.76 -16.82 3.27
N TYR A 343 8.23 -18.02 2.99
CA TYR A 343 8.34 -19.19 3.85
C TYR A 343 9.34 -20.24 3.34
N GLU A 344 9.95 -20.03 2.17
CA GLU A 344 11.02 -20.90 1.65
C GLU A 344 12.24 -20.87 2.57
N LYS A 345 12.92 -22.00 2.73
CA LYS A 345 14.17 -22.11 3.53
C LYS A 345 15.35 -22.31 2.60
N GLU A 346 16.49 -21.73 2.95
CA GLU A 346 17.77 -22.04 2.32
C GLU A 346 18.28 -23.40 2.81
N GLU A 347 18.89 -24.15 1.91
CA GLU A 347 19.46 -25.46 2.23
C GLU A 347 20.51 -25.30 3.35
N GLY A 348 20.42 -26.13 4.38
CA GLY A 348 21.27 -26.02 5.58
C GLY A 348 20.88 -24.94 6.60
N HIS A 349 19.81 -24.15 6.37
CA HIS A 349 19.32 -23.15 7.33
C HIS A 349 18.00 -23.57 8.00
N GLN A 350 17.89 -23.31 9.31
CA GLN A 350 16.66 -23.60 10.07
C GLN A 350 15.54 -22.56 9.84
N ALA A 351 15.91 -21.31 9.49
CA ALA A 351 14.99 -20.17 9.30
C ALA A 351 14.59 -19.96 7.83
N THR A 352 13.52 -19.20 7.59
CA THR A 352 13.05 -18.87 6.23
C THR A 352 13.97 -17.82 5.57
N ASN A 353 13.91 -17.71 4.24
CA ASN A 353 14.68 -16.74 3.46
C ASN A 353 13.96 -15.38 3.36
N GLY A 354 12.68 -15.35 3.71
CA GLY A 354 11.85 -14.15 3.68
C GLY A 354 11.03 -13.96 4.94
N VAL A 355 10.18 -12.93 4.93
CA VAL A 355 9.33 -12.54 6.06
C VAL A 355 7.98 -12.08 5.54
N ARG A 356 6.88 -12.60 6.09
CA ARG A 356 5.51 -12.17 5.78
C ARG A 356 4.86 -11.55 7.00
N ILE A 357 4.53 -10.26 6.91
CA ILE A 357 3.82 -9.50 7.98
C ILE A 357 2.47 -8.99 7.50
N PHE A 358 1.41 -9.57 8.03
CA PHE A 358 0.07 -9.04 7.89
C PHE A 358 -0.10 -7.83 8.80
N GLY A 359 -0.21 -6.62 8.25
CA GLY A 359 -0.39 -5.41 9.05
C GLY A 359 0.10 -4.13 8.39
N ASP A 360 0.26 -3.10 9.21
CA ASP A 360 0.61 -1.73 8.80
C ASP A 360 2.09 -1.58 8.47
N CYS A 361 2.40 -1.06 7.30
CA CYS A 361 3.77 -0.74 6.90
C CYS A 361 4.41 0.28 7.84
N ASP A 362 3.69 1.33 8.29
CA ASP A 362 4.23 2.33 9.22
C ASP A 362 4.58 1.72 10.58
N ARG A 363 3.78 0.76 11.07
CA ARG A 363 4.07 0.03 12.32
C ARG A 363 5.33 -0.81 12.17
N LEU A 364 5.40 -1.61 11.11
CA LEU A 364 6.57 -2.45 10.83
C LEU A 364 7.83 -1.60 10.67
N MET A 365 7.77 -0.55 9.84
CA MET A 365 8.93 0.27 9.53
C MET A 365 9.44 1.05 10.75
N LYS A 366 8.57 1.47 11.69
CA LYS A 366 9.03 2.02 12.98
C LYS A 366 9.90 1.04 13.75
N LEU A 367 9.44 -0.20 13.87
CA LEU A 367 10.18 -1.25 14.59
C LEU A 367 11.47 -1.65 13.85
N VAL A 368 11.44 -1.69 12.51
CA VAL A 368 12.65 -1.91 11.70
C VAL A 368 13.64 -0.77 11.92
N MET A 369 13.20 0.50 11.83
CA MET A 369 14.07 1.66 12.02
C MET A 369 14.65 1.75 13.44
N LEU A 370 13.88 1.37 14.46
CA LEU A 370 14.39 1.21 15.83
C LEU A 370 15.57 0.22 15.88
N ASN A 371 15.47 -0.92 15.20
CA ASN A 371 16.55 -1.93 15.14
C ASN A 371 17.70 -1.54 14.18
N MET A 372 17.44 -0.68 13.20
CA MET A 372 18.46 -0.16 12.27
C MET A 372 19.32 0.93 12.92
N LEU A 373 18.70 1.88 13.62
CA LEU A 373 19.35 3.07 14.17
C LEU A 373 19.75 2.92 15.65
N GLY A 374 18.99 2.14 16.43
CA GLY A 374 19.03 2.15 17.89
C GLY A 374 18.06 3.18 18.48
N SER A 375 17.74 3.02 19.77
CA SER A 375 16.71 3.80 20.49
C SER A 375 16.99 5.30 20.54
N GLU A 376 18.24 5.72 20.74
CA GLU A 376 18.59 7.14 20.83
C GLU A 376 18.52 7.83 19.46
N LYS A 377 19.16 7.23 18.45
CA LYS A 377 19.25 7.79 17.09
C LYS A 377 17.91 7.81 16.37
N VAL A 378 17.01 6.86 16.64
CA VAL A 378 15.66 6.89 16.05
C VAL A 378 14.86 8.07 16.62
N VAL A 379 14.98 8.36 17.92
CA VAL A 379 14.30 9.51 18.55
C VAL A 379 14.82 10.83 17.96
N GLU A 380 16.13 10.98 17.81
CA GLU A 380 16.73 12.14 17.16
C GLU A 380 16.23 12.33 15.72
N TRP A 381 16.21 11.25 14.93
CA TRP A 381 15.71 11.29 13.55
C TRP A 381 14.23 11.66 13.46
N GLU A 382 13.41 11.18 14.41
CA GLU A 382 11.98 11.51 14.50
C GLU A 382 11.74 12.95 14.93
N GLN A 383 12.60 13.55 15.77
CA GLN A 383 12.51 14.96 16.14
C GLN A 383 12.67 15.90 14.94
N GLY A 384 13.51 15.54 13.96
CA GLY A 384 13.65 16.29 12.70
C GLY A 384 12.42 16.24 11.78
N ARG A 385 11.36 15.51 12.13
CA ARG A 385 10.18 15.35 11.26
C ARG A 385 9.41 16.65 11.04
N GLU A 386 9.35 17.53 12.03
CA GLU A 386 8.64 18.80 11.89
C GLU A 386 9.25 19.68 10.79
N GLU A 387 10.58 19.74 10.73
CA GLU A 387 11.32 20.46 9.70
C GLU A 387 11.13 19.84 8.32
N ARG A 388 11.16 18.49 8.23
CA ARG A 388 10.85 17.78 6.98
C ARG A 388 9.46 18.11 6.47
N MET A 389 8.46 18.20 7.35
CA MET A 389 7.09 18.59 6.96
C MET A 389 7.02 20.00 6.38
N LYS A 390 7.75 20.97 6.97
CA LYS A 390 7.86 22.33 6.43
C LYS A 390 8.50 22.33 5.04
N LEU A 391 9.57 21.55 4.85
CA LEU A 391 10.22 21.40 3.54
C LEU A 391 9.28 20.75 2.50
N TYR A 392 8.45 19.78 2.91
CA TYR A 392 7.45 19.19 2.03
C TYR A 392 6.36 20.20 1.64
N ASP A 393 5.95 21.08 2.55
CA ASP A 393 5.02 22.17 2.25
C ASP A 393 5.64 23.15 1.24
N GLU A 394 6.89 23.53 1.42
CA GLU A 394 7.62 24.44 0.51
C GLU A 394 7.75 23.86 -0.89
N ARG A 395 8.07 22.57 -1.03
CA ARG A 395 8.14 21.87 -2.33
C ARG A 395 6.79 21.75 -3.06
N ARG A 396 5.68 22.04 -2.37
CA ARG A 396 4.30 21.97 -2.90
C ARG A 396 3.67 23.35 -3.09
N LYS A 397 4.39 24.43 -2.81
CA LYS A 397 4.08 25.81 -3.21
C LYS A 397 4.70 26.07 -4.58
#